data_AF-A0A2A5AP73-F1
#
_entry.id   AF-A0A2A5AP73-F1
#
_cell.length_a   1.000
_cell.length_b   1.000
_cell.length_c   1.000
_cell.angle_alpha   90.00
_cell.angle_beta   90.00
_cell.angle_gamma   90.00
#
_symmetry.space_group_name_H-M   'P 1'
#
loop_
_entity.id
_entity.type
_entity.pdbx_description
1 polymer ?
#
loop_
_entity_poly.entity_id
_entity_poly.type
_entity_poly.pdbx_seq_one_letter_code
_entity_poly.pdbx_strand_id
1 'polypeptide(L)'
;MNKKINDSSDLKENNTPLILDSIDSGIMVIEKDLSVSYLNPYGNNLLNKIGSIENYKNVLFDERFKNLIDLVKQSFEEGKISRVDIYFSLESSLNEVWLGLCLKRVFDQQAQKKIVIITFRDISEIKFLEQKRMHDSNLKSIELLSSGTAHEFNNIFAGVSGYLELFQANDKYKEKFTKVVEDAVVRGTEIVNRLLNFSFQHVHLCEDRDIKDSIDEIRDLYSYELKNREIKFVNNIEIGLIVEIDKNLLKQIIIDIMTNAIHAISTKGLISVDSEADEKFIWVKFKDSGVGLEESKLEHLFTPFYTTKGALGASGEEGKGLGLYFIYTSIRAIGGDVFVESIGKQGTVFVLKFPRKIIPTL
;
A
#
# COMPACT_ATOMS: atom_id res chain seq x y z
N MET A 1 53.98 -44.69 -16.38
CA MET A 1 53.34 -44.09 -17.57
C MET A 1 52.26 -43.13 -17.06
N ASN A 2 52.69 -41.95 -16.60
CA ASN A 2 51.82 -40.90 -16.06
C ASN A 2 51.58 -39.87 -17.15
N LYS A 3 50.33 -39.69 -17.58
CA LYS A 3 49.91 -38.44 -18.24
C LYS A 3 48.70 -37.90 -17.50
N LYS A 4 48.94 -36.74 -16.89
CA LYS A 4 48.09 -36.00 -15.97
C LYS A 4 46.75 -35.64 -16.62
N ILE A 5 45.69 -35.84 -15.85
CA ILE A 5 44.41 -35.12 -15.95
C ILE A 5 44.72 -33.70 -15.47
N ASN A 6 44.77 -32.73 -16.38
CA ASN A 6 45.11 -31.35 -16.06
C ASN A 6 44.32 -30.31 -16.89
N ASP A 7 43.08 -30.63 -17.29
CA ASP A 7 42.23 -29.79 -18.16
C ASP A 7 40.83 -29.52 -17.55
N SER A 8 40.72 -29.13 -16.27
CA SER A 8 39.42 -28.77 -15.65
C SER A 8 39.29 -27.30 -15.24
N SER A 9 40.37 -26.52 -15.32
CA SER A 9 40.37 -25.06 -15.10
C SER A 9 39.93 -24.30 -16.35
N ASP A 10 40.45 -24.70 -17.51
CA ASP A 10 40.32 -23.96 -18.77
C ASP A 10 38.91 -24.06 -19.38
N LEU A 11 38.18 -25.14 -19.07
CA LEU A 11 36.77 -25.33 -19.44
C LEU A 11 35.79 -24.51 -18.56
N LYS A 12 36.20 -24.05 -17.37
CA LYS A 12 35.38 -23.22 -16.48
C LYS A 12 35.54 -21.72 -16.77
N GLU A 13 36.75 -21.26 -17.06
CA GLU A 13 37.01 -19.85 -17.38
C GLU A 13 36.40 -19.43 -18.73
N ASN A 14 36.40 -20.30 -19.75
CA ASN A 14 35.85 -19.96 -21.07
C ASN A 14 34.32 -19.92 -21.16
N ASN A 15 33.59 -20.62 -20.27
CA ASN A 15 32.13 -20.67 -20.31
C ASN A 15 31.45 -19.64 -19.40
N THR A 16 32.20 -19.04 -18.46
CA THR A 16 31.65 -18.05 -17.51
C THR A 16 31.10 -16.80 -18.21
N PRO A 17 31.77 -16.21 -19.23
CA PRO A 17 31.21 -15.10 -20.01
C PRO A 17 29.94 -15.53 -20.77
N LEU A 18 29.97 -16.71 -21.40
CA LEU A 18 28.86 -17.25 -22.19
C LEU A 18 27.59 -17.44 -21.35
N ILE A 19 27.75 -17.90 -20.10
CA ILE A 19 26.64 -18.06 -19.16
C ILE A 19 26.10 -16.70 -18.73
N LEU A 20 26.97 -15.75 -18.36
CA LEU A 20 26.56 -14.41 -17.93
C LEU A 20 25.87 -13.59 -19.03
N ASP A 21 26.23 -13.85 -20.28
CA ASP A 21 25.64 -13.21 -21.47
C ASP A 21 24.27 -13.82 -21.83
N SER A 22 24.01 -15.06 -21.42
CA SER A 22 22.74 -15.77 -21.67
C SER A 22 21.64 -15.48 -20.65
N ILE A 23 21.94 -14.70 -19.60
CA ILE A 23 20.99 -14.38 -18.53
C ILE A 23 20.13 -13.19 -18.95
N ASP A 24 18.80 -13.35 -18.86
CA ASP A 24 17.78 -12.30 -19.09
C ASP A 24 17.72 -11.28 -17.92
N SER A 25 18.87 -10.83 -17.46
CA SER A 25 19.03 -9.84 -16.40
C SER A 25 20.38 -9.14 -16.56
N GLY A 26 20.38 -7.84 -16.27
CA GLY A 26 21.57 -7.04 -16.20
C GLY A 26 22.37 -7.44 -14.96
N ILE A 27 23.66 -7.71 -15.15
CA ILE A 27 24.57 -8.03 -14.05
C ILE A 27 25.64 -6.97 -14.04
N MET A 28 25.74 -6.26 -12.91
CA MET A 28 26.72 -5.21 -12.68
C MET A 28 27.54 -5.56 -11.44
N VAL A 29 28.86 -5.43 -11.53
CA VAL A 29 29.77 -5.60 -10.40
C VAL A 29 30.35 -4.24 -10.04
N ILE A 30 30.18 -3.86 -8.78
CA ILE A 30 30.58 -2.57 -8.25
C ILE A 30 31.68 -2.77 -7.21
N GLU A 31 32.71 -1.94 -7.31
CA GLU A 31 33.81 -1.87 -6.36
C GLU A 31 33.52 -0.88 -5.22
N LYS A 32 34.37 -0.89 -4.18
CA LYS A 32 34.16 -0.06 -2.98
C LYS A 32 34.21 1.44 -3.27
N ASP A 33 34.90 1.85 -4.33
CA ASP A 33 34.97 3.23 -4.81
C ASP A 33 33.76 3.64 -5.67
N LEU A 34 32.74 2.78 -5.75
CA LEU A 34 31.53 2.94 -6.56
C LEU A 34 31.78 2.85 -8.08
N SER A 35 32.97 2.42 -8.51
CA SER A 35 33.22 2.15 -9.92
C SER A 35 32.61 0.80 -10.33
N VAL A 36 32.09 0.73 -11.57
CA VAL A 36 31.59 -0.51 -12.15
C VAL A 36 32.75 -1.25 -12.81
N SER A 37 33.14 -2.39 -12.26
CA SER A 37 34.21 -3.25 -12.79
C SER A 37 33.74 -4.16 -13.92
N TYR A 38 32.45 -4.53 -13.92
CA TYR A 38 31.86 -5.40 -14.92
C TYR A 38 30.38 -5.07 -15.14
N LEU A 39 29.95 -5.16 -16.40
CA LEU A 39 28.57 -5.06 -16.82
C LEU A 39 28.34 -6.03 -17.99
N ASN A 40 27.35 -6.92 -17.89
CA ASN A 40 27.03 -7.82 -18.99
C ASN A 40 26.31 -7.08 -20.15
N PRO A 41 26.30 -7.63 -21.38
CA PRO A 41 25.69 -7.01 -22.54
C PRO A 41 24.20 -6.68 -22.35
N TYR A 42 23.44 -7.57 -21.70
CA TYR A 42 22.03 -7.33 -21.40
C TYR A 42 21.86 -6.07 -20.54
N GLY A 43 22.65 -5.95 -19.47
CA GLY A 43 22.63 -4.80 -18.59
C GLY A 43 22.99 -3.50 -19.31
N ASN A 44 24.00 -3.54 -20.18
CA ASN A 44 24.39 -2.39 -21.00
C ASN A 44 23.27 -1.95 -21.95
N ASN A 45 22.59 -2.89 -22.60
CA ASN A 45 21.45 -2.57 -23.47
C ASN A 45 20.29 -1.95 -22.68
N LEU A 46 19.99 -2.49 -21.50
CA LEU A 46 18.91 -1.99 -20.65
C LEU A 46 19.21 -0.61 -20.08
N LEU A 47 20.46 -0.36 -19.66
CA LEU A 47 20.89 0.97 -19.20
C LEU A 47 20.83 2.00 -20.33
N ASN A 48 21.21 1.64 -21.56
CA ASN A 48 21.10 2.53 -22.72
C ASN A 48 19.65 2.84 -23.10
N LYS A 49 18.67 1.98 -22.77
CA LYS A 49 17.24 2.34 -22.89
C LYS A 49 16.84 3.45 -21.91
N ILE A 50 17.48 3.51 -20.74
CA ILE A 50 17.26 4.54 -19.71
C ILE A 50 18.02 5.85 -20.05
N GLY A 51 18.84 5.80 -21.09
CA GLY A 51 19.48 6.92 -21.75
C GLY A 51 20.94 6.61 -22.07
N SER A 52 21.48 7.27 -23.09
CA SER A 52 22.84 6.99 -23.60
C SER A 52 23.89 7.14 -22.50
N ILE A 53 24.54 6.03 -22.13
CA ILE A 53 25.63 6.02 -21.16
C ILE A 53 26.92 5.78 -21.92
N GLU A 54 27.70 6.84 -22.13
CA GLU A 54 28.99 6.76 -22.84
C GLU A 54 30.03 5.95 -22.06
N ASN A 55 29.96 5.96 -20.73
CA ASN A 55 30.88 5.21 -19.87
C ASN A 55 30.15 4.60 -18.66
N TYR A 56 29.84 3.30 -18.77
CA TYR A 56 29.16 2.57 -17.69
C TYR A 56 29.99 2.48 -16.40
N LYS A 57 31.32 2.66 -16.45
CA LYS A 57 32.19 2.57 -15.26
C LYS A 57 31.81 3.57 -14.17
N ASN A 58 31.23 4.70 -14.56
CA ASN A 58 30.82 5.77 -13.67
C ASN A 58 29.30 5.98 -13.67
N VAL A 59 28.52 4.98 -14.11
CA VAL A 59 27.05 5.12 -14.24
C VAL A 59 26.37 5.51 -12.94
N LEU A 60 26.94 5.12 -11.79
CA LEU A 60 26.41 5.46 -10.47
C LEU A 60 26.56 6.94 -10.12
N PHE A 61 27.45 7.68 -10.78
CA PHE A 61 27.65 9.12 -10.54
C PHE A 61 26.70 10.00 -11.37
N ASP A 62 25.94 9.40 -12.28
CA ASP A 62 24.90 10.10 -13.01
C ASP A 62 23.70 10.37 -12.10
N GLU A 63 23.13 11.58 -12.17
CA GLU A 63 22.05 12.02 -11.27
C GLU A 63 20.84 11.08 -11.32
N ARG A 64 20.59 10.43 -12.46
CA ARG A 64 19.50 9.46 -12.64
C ARG A 64 19.62 8.25 -11.71
N PHE A 65 20.83 7.90 -11.28
CA PHE A 65 21.11 6.73 -10.44
C PHE A 65 21.48 7.11 -9.00
N LYS A 66 21.28 8.38 -8.59
CA LYS A 66 21.64 8.86 -7.26
C LYS A 66 21.02 8.04 -6.13
N ASN A 67 19.75 7.64 -6.26
CA ASN A 67 19.05 6.78 -5.30
C ASN A 67 19.69 5.39 -5.16
N LEU A 68 20.39 4.91 -6.19
CA LEU A 68 21.10 3.63 -6.16
C LEU A 68 22.41 3.72 -5.36
N ILE A 69 23.05 4.90 -5.32
CA ILE A 69 24.32 5.09 -4.60
C ILE A 69 24.18 4.75 -3.12
N ASP A 70 23.13 5.25 -2.48
CA ASP A 70 22.91 5.06 -1.05
C ASP A 70 22.63 3.59 -0.72
N LEU A 71 21.86 2.90 -1.58
CA LEU A 71 21.62 1.45 -1.48
C LEU A 71 22.89 0.62 -1.65
N VAL A 72 23.79 1.01 -2.56
CA VAL A 72 25.08 0.36 -2.78
C VAL A 72 25.97 0.53 -1.56
N LYS A 73 26.10 1.76 -1.04
CA LYS A 73 26.88 2.07 0.17
C LYS A 73 26.39 1.25 1.37
N GLN A 74 25.07 1.25 1.60
CA GLN A 74 24.45 0.46 2.66
C GLN A 74 24.73 -1.04 2.50
N SER A 75 24.67 -1.55 1.27
CA SER A 75 24.97 -2.97 0.98
C SER A 75 26.43 -3.34 1.29
N PHE A 76 27.39 -2.42 1.12
CA PHE A 76 28.78 -2.65 1.51
C PHE A 76 28.95 -2.76 3.03
N GLU A 77 28.22 -1.93 3.78
CA GLU A 77 28.26 -1.86 5.24
C GLU A 77 27.54 -3.03 5.91
N GLU A 78 26.25 -3.22 5.62
CA GLU A 78 25.36 -4.14 6.33
C GLU A 78 25.43 -5.58 5.82
N GLY A 79 25.86 -5.81 4.58
CA GLY A 79 26.03 -7.14 3.99
C GLY A 79 24.74 -7.95 3.78
N LYS A 80 23.57 -7.36 3.96
CA LYS A 80 22.26 -7.98 3.69
C LYS A 80 21.94 -7.98 2.18
N ILE A 81 21.07 -8.88 1.75
CA ILE A 81 20.50 -8.88 0.39
C ILE A 81 19.37 -7.86 0.37
N SER A 82 19.49 -6.85 -0.48
CA SER A 82 18.46 -5.82 -0.68
C SER A 82 17.80 -6.04 -2.03
N ARG A 83 16.49 -6.31 -2.04
CA ARG A 83 15.66 -6.32 -3.25
C ARG A 83 14.86 -5.03 -3.27
N VAL A 84 15.00 -4.26 -4.35
CA VAL A 84 14.40 -2.94 -4.50
C VAL A 84 13.92 -2.79 -5.94
N ASP A 85 12.72 -2.27 -6.14
CA ASP A 85 12.23 -1.88 -7.46
C ASP A 85 12.44 -0.36 -7.62
N ILE A 86 13.05 0.09 -8.71
CA ILE A 86 13.32 1.50 -8.99
C ILE A 86 12.63 1.90 -10.29
N TYR A 87 11.98 3.06 -10.24
CA TYR A 87 11.29 3.69 -11.36
C TYR A 87 12.18 4.72 -12.05
N PHE A 88 12.20 4.69 -13.39
CA PHE A 88 12.87 5.69 -14.21
C PHE A 88 11.87 6.35 -15.17
N SER A 89 11.77 7.68 -15.08
CA SER A 89 11.01 8.51 -16.03
C SER A 89 11.97 9.08 -17.07
N LEU A 90 11.74 8.80 -18.36
CA LEU A 90 12.59 9.28 -19.45
C LEU A 90 12.03 10.60 -20.01
N GLU A 91 12.77 11.70 -19.84
CA GLU A 91 12.36 13.04 -20.30
C GLU A 91 12.14 13.12 -21.83
N SER A 92 12.71 12.21 -22.61
CA SER A 92 12.73 12.27 -24.07
C SER A 92 11.83 11.23 -24.78
N SER A 93 11.16 10.35 -24.04
CA SER A 93 10.22 9.39 -24.62
C SER A 93 9.13 9.01 -23.62
N LEU A 94 7.91 8.82 -24.09
CA LEU A 94 6.76 8.26 -23.34
C LEU A 94 6.99 6.83 -22.77
N ASN A 95 8.23 6.33 -22.78
CA ASN A 95 8.57 5.01 -22.28
C ASN A 95 8.92 5.11 -20.78
N GLU A 96 8.04 4.58 -19.95
CA GLU A 96 8.29 4.31 -18.54
C GLU A 96 9.09 3.01 -18.41
N VAL A 97 10.17 3.02 -17.62
CA VAL A 97 10.95 1.80 -17.36
C VAL A 97 11.02 1.53 -15.87
N TRP A 98 10.54 0.34 -15.49
CA TRP A 98 10.66 -0.20 -14.14
C TRP A 98 11.80 -1.21 -14.10
N LEU A 99 12.75 -1.01 -13.19
CA LEU A 99 13.80 -1.97 -12.93
C LEU A 99 13.60 -2.65 -11.58
N GLY A 100 13.55 -3.98 -11.57
CA GLY A 100 13.65 -4.76 -10.34
C GLY A 100 15.10 -5.11 -10.07
N LEU A 101 15.64 -4.70 -8.93
CA LEU A 101 17.04 -4.87 -8.56
C LEU A 101 17.23 -5.79 -7.36
N CYS A 102 18.35 -6.51 -7.36
CA CYS A 102 18.81 -7.29 -6.23
C CYS A 102 20.31 -7.02 -6.04
N LEU A 103 20.68 -6.53 -4.86
CA LEU A 103 22.05 -6.21 -4.49
C LEU A 103 22.55 -7.28 -3.54
N LYS A 104 23.75 -7.80 -3.84
CA LYS A 104 24.40 -8.81 -3.01
C LYS A 104 25.87 -8.47 -2.82
N ARG A 105 26.29 -8.32 -1.56
CA ARG A 105 27.71 -8.21 -1.21
C ARG A 105 28.38 -9.57 -1.37
N VAL A 106 29.49 -9.61 -2.11
CA VAL A 106 30.30 -10.80 -2.31
C VAL A 106 31.74 -10.49 -1.90
N PHE A 107 32.40 -11.45 -1.24
CA PHE A 107 33.82 -11.37 -0.97
C PHE A 107 34.55 -12.16 -2.04
N ASP A 108 35.32 -11.45 -2.87
CA ASP A 108 36.21 -12.06 -3.84
C ASP A 108 37.43 -12.60 -3.11
N GLN A 109 37.52 -13.93 -3.01
CA GLN A 109 38.61 -14.62 -2.34
C GLN A 109 39.94 -14.52 -3.09
N GLN A 110 39.90 -14.38 -4.43
CA GLN A 110 41.10 -14.28 -5.25
C GLN A 110 41.70 -12.88 -5.19
N ALA A 111 40.87 -11.85 -5.33
CA ALA A 111 41.32 -10.46 -5.26
C ALA A 111 41.35 -9.89 -3.82
N GLN A 112 40.99 -10.68 -2.80
CA GLN A 112 40.93 -10.29 -1.39
C GLN A 112 40.15 -8.98 -1.16
N LYS A 113 39.04 -8.80 -1.91
CA LYS A 113 38.26 -7.55 -1.89
C LYS A 113 36.77 -7.81 -1.77
N LYS A 114 36.07 -6.85 -1.17
CA LYS A 114 34.59 -6.83 -1.11
C LYS A 114 34.08 -6.15 -2.38
N ILE A 115 33.13 -6.80 -3.05
CA ILE A 115 32.40 -6.27 -4.20
C ILE A 115 30.90 -6.34 -3.94
N VAL A 116 30.12 -5.55 -4.66
CA VAL A 116 28.66 -5.65 -4.69
C VAL A 116 28.25 -6.07 -6.09
N ILE A 117 27.48 -7.16 -6.18
CA ILE A 117 26.85 -7.60 -7.42
C ILE A 117 25.42 -7.10 -7.41
N ILE A 118 25.04 -6.35 -8.44
CA ILE A 118 23.67 -5.95 -8.70
C ILE A 118 23.15 -6.77 -9.87
N THR A 119 22.05 -7.47 -9.66
CA THR A 119 21.24 -8.01 -10.75
C THR A 119 20.02 -7.13 -10.95
N PHE A 120 19.73 -6.69 -12.17
CA PHE A 120 18.59 -5.83 -12.47
C PHE A 120 17.84 -6.32 -13.71
N ARG A 121 16.52 -6.23 -13.70
CA ARG A 121 15.67 -6.68 -14.81
C ARG A 121 14.60 -5.66 -15.09
N ASP A 122 14.27 -5.51 -16.38
CA ASP A 122 13.09 -4.77 -16.81
C ASP A 122 11.82 -5.51 -16.34
N ILE A 123 11.08 -4.89 -15.44
CA ILE A 123 9.81 -5.40 -14.91
C ILE A 123 8.63 -4.54 -15.38
N SER A 124 8.83 -3.69 -16.40
CA SER A 124 7.80 -2.75 -16.88
C SER A 124 6.55 -3.47 -17.37
N GLU A 125 6.71 -4.58 -18.11
CA GLU A 125 5.56 -5.39 -18.55
C GLU A 125 4.81 -6.02 -17.37
N ILE A 126 5.53 -6.47 -16.33
CA ILE A 126 4.92 -7.02 -15.13
C ILE A 126 4.11 -5.93 -14.42
N LYS A 127 4.70 -4.74 -14.24
CA LYS A 127 4.02 -3.59 -13.62
C LYS A 127 2.82 -3.12 -14.44
N PHE A 128 2.94 -3.07 -15.76
CA PHE A 128 1.83 -2.74 -16.66
C PHE A 128 0.69 -3.77 -16.55
N LEU A 129 1.00 -5.06 -16.52
CA LEU A 129 0.00 -6.11 -16.35
C LEU A 129 -0.63 -6.07 -14.95
N GLU A 130 0.13 -5.77 -13.90
CA GLU A 130 -0.40 -5.54 -12.54
C GLU A 130 -1.37 -4.35 -12.53
N GLN A 131 -0.98 -3.20 -13.09
CA GLN A 131 -1.84 -2.02 -13.20
C GLN A 131 -3.09 -2.28 -14.03
N LYS A 132 -2.96 -2.98 -15.17
CA LYS A 132 -4.09 -3.37 -16.01
C LYS A 132 -5.05 -4.31 -15.27
N ARG A 133 -4.53 -5.28 -14.51
CA ARG A 133 -5.35 -6.17 -13.68
C ARG A 133 -6.06 -5.42 -12.56
N MET A 134 -5.39 -4.46 -11.93
CA MET A 134 -6.02 -3.57 -10.95
C MET A 134 -7.12 -2.74 -11.60
N HIS A 135 -6.87 -2.17 -12.78
CA HIS A 135 -7.85 -1.41 -13.55
C HIS A 135 -9.07 -2.26 -13.94
N ASP A 136 -8.88 -3.46 -14.47
CA ASP A 136 -9.97 -4.38 -14.83
C ASP A 136 -10.76 -4.85 -13.59
N SER A 137 -10.08 -5.06 -12.46
CA SER A 137 -10.71 -5.37 -11.17
C SER A 137 -11.53 -4.19 -10.65
N ASN A 138 -11.01 -2.96 -10.81
CA ASN A 138 -11.71 -1.74 -10.46
C ASN A 138 -12.92 -1.53 -11.36
N LEU A 139 -12.81 -1.72 -12.68
CA LEU A 139 -13.93 -1.62 -13.61
C LEU A 139 -15.05 -2.61 -13.28
N LYS A 140 -14.74 -3.87 -13.02
CA LYS A 140 -15.75 -4.87 -12.59
C LYS A 140 -16.43 -4.48 -11.27
N SER A 141 -15.67 -3.90 -10.35
CA SER A 141 -16.19 -3.39 -9.09
C SER A 141 -17.03 -2.12 -9.29
N ILE A 142 -16.67 -1.25 -10.24
CA ILE A 142 -17.44 -0.08 -10.67
C ILE A 142 -18.75 -0.52 -11.34
N GLU A 143 -18.76 -1.58 -12.14
CA GLU A 143 -19.98 -2.13 -12.72
C GLU A 143 -20.95 -2.63 -11.63
N LEU A 144 -20.43 -3.37 -10.63
CA LEU A 144 -21.19 -3.77 -9.44
C LEU A 144 -21.68 -2.57 -8.62
N LEU A 145 -20.82 -1.55 -8.44
CA LEU A 145 -21.16 -0.30 -7.76
C LEU A 145 -22.23 0.48 -8.52
N SER A 146 -22.15 0.56 -9.85
CA SER A 146 -23.04 1.38 -10.69
C SER A 146 -24.48 0.88 -10.63
N SER A 147 -24.68 -0.45 -10.59
CA SER A 147 -26.03 -1.02 -10.45
C SER A 147 -26.64 -0.74 -9.07
N GLY A 148 -25.86 -0.89 -7.99
CA GLY A 148 -26.32 -0.62 -6.61
C GLY A 148 -26.48 0.88 -6.29
N THR A 149 -25.52 1.71 -6.73
CA THR A 149 -25.53 3.17 -6.54
C THR A 149 -26.67 3.83 -7.32
N ALA A 150 -26.95 3.41 -8.56
CA ALA A 150 -28.08 3.94 -9.31
C ALA A 150 -29.41 3.65 -8.59
N HIS A 151 -29.56 2.47 -7.99
CA HIS A 151 -30.72 2.13 -7.20
C HIS A 151 -30.82 2.98 -5.91
N GLU A 152 -29.71 3.21 -5.20
CA GLU A 152 -29.67 4.10 -4.04
C GLU A 152 -30.02 5.56 -4.40
N PHE A 153 -29.48 6.10 -5.49
CA PHE A 153 -29.83 7.43 -5.98
C PHE A 153 -31.31 7.53 -6.32
N ASN A 154 -31.85 6.54 -7.05
CA ASN A 154 -33.27 6.48 -7.37
C ASN A 154 -34.14 6.45 -6.10
N ASN A 155 -33.72 5.73 -5.06
CA ASN A 155 -34.40 5.70 -3.77
C ASN A 155 -34.37 7.07 -3.07
N ILE A 156 -33.24 7.76 -3.07
CA ILE A 156 -33.11 9.10 -2.51
C ILE A 156 -34.02 10.08 -3.25
N PHE A 157 -33.98 10.06 -4.59
CA PHE A 157 -34.79 10.96 -5.41
C PHE A 157 -36.29 10.66 -5.33
N ALA A 158 -36.69 9.40 -5.20
CA ALA A 158 -38.09 9.02 -4.98
C ALA A 158 -38.60 9.54 -3.63
N GLY A 159 -37.78 9.43 -2.57
CA GLY A 159 -38.12 9.96 -1.24
C GLY A 159 -38.27 11.48 -1.24
N VAL A 160 -37.31 12.20 -1.83
CA VAL A 160 -37.37 13.67 -1.97
C VAL A 160 -38.58 14.09 -2.79
N SER A 161 -38.82 13.45 -3.93
CA SER A 161 -39.96 13.77 -4.81
C SER A 161 -41.30 13.53 -4.12
N GLY A 162 -41.46 12.39 -3.43
CA GLY A 162 -42.70 12.07 -2.73
C GLY A 162 -43.02 13.05 -1.59
N TYR A 163 -42.01 13.44 -0.80
CA TYR A 163 -42.22 14.44 0.26
C TYR A 163 -42.40 15.86 -0.29
N LEU A 164 -41.80 16.17 -1.43
CA LEU A 164 -42.04 17.44 -2.14
C LEU A 164 -43.51 17.55 -2.58
N GLU A 165 -44.09 16.50 -3.16
CA GLU A 165 -45.51 16.46 -3.54
C GLU A 165 -46.43 16.64 -2.33
N LEU A 166 -46.13 15.96 -1.22
CA LEU A 166 -46.90 16.09 0.02
C LEU A 166 -46.81 17.51 0.61
N PHE A 167 -45.62 18.11 0.60
CA PHE A 167 -45.42 19.48 1.04
C PHE A 167 -46.15 20.50 0.15
N GLN A 168 -46.09 20.35 -1.17
CA GLN A 168 -46.83 21.20 -2.12
C GLN A 168 -48.35 21.09 -1.92
N ALA A 169 -48.85 19.92 -1.53
CA ALA A 169 -50.26 19.72 -1.22
C ALA A 169 -50.65 20.27 0.17
N ASN A 170 -49.72 20.31 1.13
CA ASN A 170 -50.00 20.79 2.49
C ASN A 170 -48.72 21.18 3.26
N ASP A 171 -48.67 22.42 3.74
CA ASP A 171 -47.56 22.98 4.52
C ASP A 171 -47.22 22.20 5.80
N LYS A 172 -48.15 21.38 6.34
CA LYS A 172 -47.89 20.52 7.52
C LYS A 172 -46.73 19.53 7.32
N TYR A 173 -46.34 19.25 6.07
CA TYR A 173 -45.23 18.36 5.75
C TYR A 173 -43.89 19.08 5.56
N LYS A 174 -43.84 20.41 5.70
CA LYS A 174 -42.64 21.22 5.51
C LYS A 174 -41.45 20.72 6.34
N GLU A 175 -41.67 20.46 7.63
CA GLU A 175 -40.62 20.01 8.55
C GLU A 175 -40.09 18.61 8.18
N LYS A 176 -40.98 17.70 7.77
CA LYS A 176 -40.59 16.37 7.27
C LYS A 176 -39.84 16.46 5.94
N PHE A 177 -40.28 17.33 5.03
CA PHE A 177 -39.60 17.55 3.76
C PHE A 177 -38.18 18.11 3.96
N THR A 178 -38.01 19.12 4.81
CA THR A 178 -36.68 19.67 5.14
C THR A 178 -35.75 18.58 5.67
N LYS A 179 -36.22 17.73 6.58
CA LYS A 179 -35.43 16.62 7.12
C LYS A 179 -35.06 15.59 6.05
N VAL A 180 -36.00 15.22 5.17
CA VAL A 180 -35.73 14.27 4.07
C VAL A 180 -34.71 14.83 3.09
N VAL A 181 -34.71 16.14 2.82
CA VAL A 181 -33.71 16.79 1.98
C VAL A 181 -32.33 16.82 2.65
N GLU A 182 -32.26 17.12 3.94
CA GLU A 182 -31.01 17.06 4.70
C GLU A 182 -30.40 15.65 4.67
N ASP A 183 -31.20 14.62 4.96
CA ASP A 183 -30.79 13.22 4.89
C ASP A 183 -30.35 12.84 3.46
N ALA A 184 -31.05 13.32 2.44
CA ALA A 184 -30.72 13.07 1.04
C ALA A 184 -29.37 13.69 0.63
N VAL A 185 -29.07 14.90 1.09
CA VAL A 185 -27.79 15.59 0.82
C VAL A 185 -26.62 14.86 1.47
N VAL A 186 -26.79 14.45 2.74
CA VAL A 186 -25.78 13.67 3.46
C VAL A 186 -25.51 12.35 2.74
N ARG A 187 -26.55 11.57 2.44
CA ARG A 187 -26.42 10.28 1.74
C ARG A 187 -25.84 10.43 0.33
N GLY A 188 -26.27 11.44 -0.42
CA GLY A 188 -25.74 11.71 -1.76
C GLY A 188 -24.24 12.04 -1.73
N THR A 189 -23.81 12.84 -0.75
CA THR A 189 -22.40 13.19 -0.54
C THR A 189 -21.57 11.96 -0.20
N GLU A 190 -22.07 11.07 0.64
CA GLU A 190 -21.41 9.78 0.94
C GLU A 190 -21.26 8.90 -0.29
N ILE A 191 -22.30 8.80 -1.15
CA ILE A 191 -22.25 7.99 -2.37
C ILE A 191 -21.20 8.55 -3.34
N VAL A 192 -21.15 9.87 -3.51
CA VAL A 192 -20.16 10.54 -4.36
C VAL A 192 -18.74 10.33 -3.83
N ASN A 193 -18.51 10.57 -2.54
CA ASN A 193 -17.20 10.33 -1.94
C ASN A 193 -16.78 8.86 -2.05
N ARG A 194 -17.72 7.92 -1.91
CA ARG A 194 -17.47 6.48 -2.15
C ARG A 194 -17.03 6.18 -3.59
N LEU A 195 -17.68 6.78 -4.58
CA LEU A 195 -17.32 6.60 -5.99
C LEU A 195 -15.96 7.23 -6.31
N LEU A 196 -15.70 8.44 -5.79
CA LEU A 196 -14.43 9.14 -5.99
C LEU A 196 -13.28 8.37 -5.33
N ASN A 197 -13.42 7.96 -4.07
CA ASN A 197 -12.38 7.23 -3.35
C ASN A 197 -12.06 5.86 -3.99
N PHE A 198 -13.03 5.24 -4.67
CA PHE A 198 -12.79 4.01 -5.44
C PHE A 198 -12.06 4.27 -6.77
N SER A 199 -12.32 5.42 -7.41
CA SER A 199 -11.73 5.80 -8.69
C SER A 199 -10.29 6.33 -8.57
N PHE A 200 -9.87 6.81 -7.40
CA PHE A 200 -8.58 7.48 -7.20
C PHE A 200 -7.46 6.54 -6.71
N GLN A 201 -7.31 5.34 -7.31
CA GLN A 201 -6.08 4.55 -7.17
C GLN A 201 -4.95 5.04 -8.11
N HIS A 202 -4.80 6.35 -8.27
CA HIS A 202 -3.71 6.94 -9.06
C HIS A 202 -2.62 7.50 -8.15
N VAL A 203 -1.39 7.37 -8.64
CA VAL A 203 -0.11 7.76 -8.03
C VAL A 203 -0.23 9.07 -7.24
N HIS A 204 -0.38 8.94 -5.93
CA HIS A 204 -0.24 10.04 -5.01
C HIS A 204 1.23 10.18 -4.62
N LEU A 205 1.68 11.42 -4.41
CA LEU A 205 3.00 11.72 -3.86
C LEU A 205 3.06 11.07 -2.47
N CYS A 206 3.81 9.98 -2.36
CA CYS A 206 4.03 9.34 -1.07
C CYS A 206 4.93 10.26 -0.24
N GLU A 207 4.54 10.48 1.01
CA GLU A 207 5.30 11.29 1.96
C GLU A 207 5.65 10.43 3.16
N ASP A 208 6.70 10.84 3.88
CA ASP A 208 7.07 10.23 5.15
C ASP A 208 6.08 10.68 6.23
N ARG A 209 5.34 9.74 6.79
CA ARG A 209 4.28 10.00 7.78
C ARG A 209 4.54 9.22 9.05
N ASP A 210 4.53 9.92 10.18
CA ASP A 210 4.46 9.29 11.48
C ASP A 210 3.04 8.76 11.74
N ILE A 211 2.97 7.48 12.11
CA ILE A 211 1.69 6.79 12.36
C ILE A 211 0.99 7.37 13.60
N LYS A 212 1.74 7.68 14.67
CA LYS A 212 1.17 8.21 15.92
C LYS A 212 0.49 9.55 15.66
N ASP A 213 1.18 10.47 15.00
CA ASP A 213 0.66 11.79 14.67
C ASP A 213 -0.60 11.70 13.81
N SER A 214 -0.59 10.80 12.82
CA SER A 214 -1.74 10.58 11.94
C SER A 214 -2.95 10.03 12.69
N ILE A 215 -2.74 9.13 13.67
CA ILE A 215 -3.82 8.60 14.52
C ILE A 215 -4.34 9.67 15.48
N ASP A 216 -3.46 10.46 16.09
CA ASP A 216 -3.86 11.53 17.01
C ASP A 216 -4.65 12.63 16.30
N GLU A 217 -4.30 12.97 15.07
CA GLU A 217 -5.08 13.90 14.23
C GLU A 217 -6.51 13.39 14.00
N ILE A 218 -6.68 12.09 13.68
CA ILE A 218 -8.01 11.51 13.46
C ILE A 218 -8.77 11.34 14.77
N ARG A 219 -8.11 10.99 15.87
CA ARG A 219 -8.71 10.93 17.21
C ARG A 219 -9.36 12.26 17.57
N ASP A 220 -8.69 13.38 17.32
CA ASP A 220 -9.20 14.72 17.65
C ASP A 220 -10.46 15.05 16.85
N LEU A 221 -10.55 14.57 15.60
CA LEU A 221 -11.72 14.63 14.75
C LEU A 221 -12.95 13.91 15.35
N TYR A 222 -12.74 12.79 16.04
CA TYR A 222 -13.79 12.01 16.73
C TYR A 222 -13.97 12.36 18.21
N SER A 223 -13.25 13.35 18.74
CA SER A 223 -13.22 13.67 20.18
C SER A 223 -14.61 13.90 20.79
N TYR A 224 -15.51 14.58 20.07
CA TYR A 224 -16.88 14.81 20.49
C TYR A 224 -17.70 13.52 20.58
N GLU A 225 -17.62 12.66 19.55
CA GLU A 225 -18.36 11.40 19.51
C GLU A 225 -17.87 10.41 20.57
N LEU A 226 -16.55 10.28 20.71
CA LEU A 226 -15.92 9.44 21.74
C LEU A 226 -16.37 9.85 23.14
N LYS A 227 -16.43 11.15 23.41
CA LYS A 227 -16.90 11.68 24.70
C LYS A 227 -18.38 11.43 24.92
N ASN A 228 -19.22 11.68 23.91
CA ASN A 228 -20.67 11.49 24.02
C ASN A 228 -21.07 10.03 24.24
N ARG A 229 -20.31 9.08 23.71
CA ARG A 229 -20.54 7.64 23.89
C ARG A 229 -19.77 7.04 25.07
N GLU A 230 -19.02 7.81 25.84
CA GLU A 230 -18.15 7.30 26.92
C GLU A 230 -17.15 6.23 26.44
N ILE A 231 -16.60 6.42 25.23
CA ILE A 231 -15.57 5.55 24.67
C ILE A 231 -14.20 6.12 25.03
N LYS A 232 -13.41 5.37 25.78
CA LYS A 232 -12.02 5.73 26.06
C LYS A 232 -11.15 5.38 24.86
N PHE A 233 -10.37 6.34 24.36
CA PHE A 233 -9.37 6.09 23.32
C PHE A 233 -7.97 6.17 23.92
N VAL A 234 -7.12 5.18 23.62
CA VAL A 234 -5.73 5.12 24.12
C VAL A 234 -4.79 4.84 22.95
N ASN A 235 -3.87 5.77 22.68
CA ASN A 235 -2.82 5.61 21.67
C ASN A 235 -1.47 5.33 22.34
N ASN A 236 -1.09 4.05 22.42
CA ASN A 236 0.16 3.59 23.03
C ASN A 236 1.34 3.56 22.05
N ILE A 237 1.15 4.02 20.81
CA ILE A 237 2.22 4.04 19.81
C ILE A 237 3.33 5.02 20.23
N GLU A 238 4.58 4.59 20.10
CA GLU A 238 5.75 5.46 20.26
C GLU A 238 5.94 6.36 19.01
N ILE A 239 6.41 7.58 19.22
CA ILE A 239 6.76 8.48 18.11
C ILE A 239 7.98 7.92 17.35
N GLY A 240 8.05 8.13 16.05
CA GLY A 240 9.15 7.68 15.18
C GLY A 240 8.85 6.42 14.38
N LEU A 241 7.60 5.97 14.34
CA LEU A 241 7.15 4.90 13.45
C LEU A 241 6.66 5.47 12.13
N ILE A 242 7.60 5.53 11.18
CA ILE A 242 7.42 6.24 9.91
C ILE A 242 7.15 5.27 8.76
N VAL A 243 6.14 5.62 7.97
CA VAL A 243 5.74 4.91 6.75
C VAL A 243 5.71 5.88 5.58
N GLU A 244 6.03 5.37 4.39
CA GLU A 244 5.92 6.10 3.14
C GLU A 244 4.56 5.80 2.52
N ILE A 245 3.64 6.77 2.59
CA ILE A 245 2.25 6.61 2.16
C ILE A 245 1.64 7.97 1.83
N ASP A 246 0.66 8.01 0.94
CA ASP A 246 -0.16 9.20 0.75
C ASP A 246 -0.88 9.58 2.05
N LYS A 247 -0.84 10.87 2.37
CA LYS A 247 -1.44 11.42 3.59
C LYS A 247 -2.94 11.17 3.67
N ASN A 248 -3.67 11.34 2.56
CA ASN A 248 -5.12 11.19 2.55
C ASN A 248 -5.51 9.70 2.62
N LEU A 249 -4.73 8.83 1.98
CA LEU A 249 -4.88 7.39 2.05
C LEU A 249 -4.73 6.88 3.48
N LEU A 250 -3.66 7.28 4.18
CA LEU A 250 -3.44 6.89 5.58
C LEU A 250 -4.58 7.37 6.48
N LYS A 251 -5.03 8.63 6.30
CA LYS A 251 -6.16 9.17 7.04
C LYS A 251 -7.44 8.38 6.80
N GLN A 252 -7.75 8.05 5.55
CA GLN A 252 -8.95 7.29 5.21
C GLN A 252 -8.92 5.90 5.83
N ILE A 253 -7.79 5.20 5.79
CA ILE A 253 -7.61 3.89 6.43
C ILE A 253 -7.91 3.99 7.94
N ILE A 254 -7.37 5.00 8.62
CA ILE A 254 -7.59 5.20 10.05
C ILE A 254 -9.06 5.54 10.34
N ILE A 255 -9.68 6.41 9.53
CA ILE A 255 -11.11 6.77 9.64
C ILE A 255 -12.00 5.53 9.52
N ASP A 256 -11.74 4.67 8.54
CA ASP A 256 -12.56 3.47 8.31
C ASP A 256 -12.47 2.48 9.47
N ILE A 257 -11.28 2.30 10.06
CA ILE A 257 -11.09 1.45 11.24
C ILE A 257 -11.74 2.06 12.48
N MET A 258 -11.52 3.35 12.72
CA MET A 258 -12.10 4.08 13.86
C MET A 258 -13.63 4.05 13.82
N THR A 259 -14.22 4.28 12.65
CA THR A 259 -15.66 4.22 12.44
C THR A 259 -16.20 2.81 12.74
N ASN A 260 -15.50 1.77 12.29
CA ASN A 260 -15.89 0.39 12.58
C ASN A 260 -15.82 0.07 14.08
N ALA A 261 -14.77 0.52 14.77
CA ALA A 261 -14.60 0.33 16.21
C ALA A 261 -15.68 1.07 17.02
N ILE A 262 -15.94 2.34 16.73
CA ILE A 262 -16.98 3.14 17.39
C ILE A 262 -18.36 2.51 17.20
N HIS A 263 -18.66 2.02 16.00
CA HIS A 263 -19.93 1.35 15.72
C HIS A 263 -20.07 -0.02 16.39
N ALA A 264 -18.98 -0.73 16.65
CA ALA A 264 -19.00 -2.02 17.33
C ALA A 264 -19.28 -1.86 18.84
N ILE A 265 -19.03 -0.68 19.41
CA ILE A 265 -19.24 -0.34 20.81
C ILE A 265 -20.65 0.24 20.97
N SER A 266 -21.52 -0.48 21.68
CA SER A 266 -22.95 -0.13 21.82
C SER A 266 -23.23 1.00 22.82
N THR A 267 -22.41 1.13 23.86
CA THR A 267 -22.53 2.17 24.90
C THR A 267 -21.14 2.66 25.26
N LYS A 268 -20.62 2.29 26.44
CA LYS A 268 -19.26 2.58 26.89
C LYS A 268 -18.26 1.52 26.39
N GLY A 269 -17.03 1.93 26.15
CA GLY A 269 -16.00 0.99 25.72
C GLY A 269 -14.60 1.56 25.70
N LEU A 270 -13.69 0.77 25.15
CA LEU A 270 -12.29 1.09 24.97
C LEU A 270 -11.90 0.83 23.53
N ILE A 271 -11.19 1.79 22.95
CA ILE A 271 -10.41 1.62 21.74
C ILE A 271 -8.95 1.86 22.13
N SER A 272 -8.08 0.87 21.89
CA SER A 272 -6.63 1.03 22.07
C SER A 272 -5.91 0.84 20.75
N VAL A 273 -4.84 1.59 20.57
CA VAL A 273 -3.92 1.40 19.45
C VAL A 273 -2.52 1.14 19.99
N ASP A 274 -1.97 0.00 19.60
CA ASP A 274 -0.66 -0.47 20.00
C ASP A 274 0.20 -0.68 18.74
N SER A 275 1.51 -0.65 18.88
CA SER A 275 2.41 -0.94 17.76
C SER A 275 3.52 -1.91 18.15
N GLU A 276 3.94 -2.68 17.17
CA GLU A 276 5.16 -3.50 17.19
C GLU A 276 5.94 -3.17 15.92
N ALA A 277 7.26 -3.16 15.98
CA ALA A 277 8.08 -2.91 14.80
C ALA A 277 9.33 -3.78 14.83
N ASP A 278 9.71 -4.28 13.65
CA ASP A 278 11.02 -4.90 13.44
C ASP A 278 11.82 -4.06 12.43
N GLU A 279 12.90 -4.61 11.87
CA GLU A 279 13.72 -3.90 10.89
C GLU A 279 13.00 -3.59 9.57
N LYS A 280 11.93 -4.32 9.23
CA LYS A 280 11.30 -4.28 7.90
C LYS A 280 9.85 -3.83 7.92
N PHE A 281 9.15 -4.02 9.04
CA PHE A 281 7.73 -3.80 9.12
C PHE A 281 7.33 -3.14 10.43
N ILE A 282 6.23 -2.40 10.36
CA ILE A 282 5.49 -1.87 11.50
C ILE A 282 4.13 -2.55 11.50
N TRP A 283 3.75 -3.10 12.64
CA TRP A 283 2.42 -3.61 12.92
C TRP A 283 1.70 -2.61 13.81
N VAL A 284 0.52 -2.18 13.38
CA VAL A 284 -0.37 -1.29 14.13
C VAL A 284 -1.63 -2.07 14.47
N LYS A 285 -1.87 -2.27 15.76
CA LYS A 285 -2.98 -3.06 16.29
C LYS A 285 -4.05 -2.11 16.82
N PHE A 286 -5.19 -2.05 16.15
CA PHE A 286 -6.39 -1.36 16.62
C PHE A 286 -7.29 -2.36 17.31
N LYS A 287 -7.52 -2.18 18.61
CA LYS A 287 -8.37 -3.05 19.42
C LYS A 287 -9.58 -2.29 19.93
N ASP A 288 -10.77 -2.82 19.68
CA ASP A 288 -12.02 -2.33 20.28
C ASP A 288 -12.55 -3.32 21.33
N SER A 289 -13.37 -2.82 22.25
CA SER A 289 -14.10 -3.62 23.24
C SER A 289 -15.57 -3.84 22.83
N GLY A 290 -15.86 -3.83 21.53
CA GLY A 290 -17.19 -3.95 20.98
C GLY A 290 -17.72 -5.38 20.97
N VAL A 291 -18.81 -5.59 20.22
CA VAL A 291 -19.50 -6.88 20.13
C VAL A 291 -18.68 -7.99 19.43
N GLY A 292 -17.61 -7.62 18.73
CA GLY A 292 -16.76 -8.53 17.96
C GLY A 292 -17.45 -9.10 16.72
N LEU A 293 -16.79 -10.09 16.11
CA LEU A 293 -17.23 -10.81 14.92
C LEU A 293 -17.27 -12.32 15.23
N GLU A 294 -18.19 -13.03 14.57
CA GLU A 294 -18.18 -14.50 14.61
C GLU A 294 -17.09 -15.05 13.68
N GLU A 295 -16.50 -16.19 14.02
CA GLU A 295 -15.38 -16.78 13.28
C GLU A 295 -15.72 -17.08 11.82
N SER A 296 -16.96 -17.52 11.55
CA SER A 296 -17.51 -17.72 10.20
C SER A 296 -17.55 -16.45 9.35
N LYS A 297 -17.48 -15.26 9.96
CA LYS A 297 -17.52 -13.98 9.27
C LYS A 297 -16.12 -13.47 8.86
N LEU A 298 -15.06 -14.02 9.44
CA LEU A 298 -13.68 -13.58 9.20
C LEU A 298 -13.18 -13.93 7.79
N GLU A 299 -13.59 -15.07 7.24
CA GLU A 299 -13.13 -15.56 5.93
C GLU A 299 -13.56 -14.65 4.76
N HIS A 300 -14.64 -13.89 4.93
CA HIS A 300 -15.19 -12.99 3.92
C HIS A 300 -14.98 -11.51 4.23
N LEU A 301 -14.29 -11.17 5.33
CA LEU A 301 -14.24 -9.80 5.86
C LEU A 301 -13.64 -8.77 4.88
N PHE A 302 -12.75 -9.23 4.01
CA PHE A 302 -12.10 -8.43 2.98
C PHE A 302 -12.67 -8.65 1.59
N THR A 303 -13.86 -9.24 1.47
CA THR A 303 -14.55 -9.30 0.18
C THR A 303 -15.34 -8.01 -0.05
N PRO A 304 -15.33 -7.44 -1.27
CA PRO A 304 -16.15 -6.27 -1.59
C PRO A 304 -17.63 -6.51 -1.22
N PHE A 305 -18.28 -5.50 -0.64
CA PHE A 305 -19.71 -5.52 -0.28
C PHE A 305 -20.08 -6.48 0.85
N TYR A 306 -19.11 -7.17 1.47
CA TYR A 306 -19.39 -8.03 2.60
C TYR A 306 -19.62 -7.21 3.86
N THR A 307 -20.80 -7.39 4.46
CA THR A 307 -21.21 -6.69 5.68
C THR A 307 -21.86 -7.65 6.65
N THR A 308 -21.45 -7.57 7.90
CA THR A 308 -22.04 -8.37 8.98
C THR A 308 -23.24 -7.69 9.62
N LYS A 309 -23.60 -6.48 9.15
CA LYS A 309 -24.63 -5.60 9.70
C LYS A 309 -26.02 -5.74 9.04
N GLY A 310 -26.19 -6.58 8.02
CA GLY A 310 -27.46 -6.69 7.28
C GLY A 310 -27.86 -5.37 6.58
N ALA A 311 -29.03 -5.36 5.92
CA ALA A 311 -29.56 -4.19 5.20
C ALA A 311 -29.96 -3.01 6.13
N LEU A 312 -29.86 -3.17 7.45
CA LEU A 312 -30.05 -2.11 8.44
C LEU A 312 -29.10 -2.44 9.59
N GLY A 313 -27.96 -1.75 9.66
CA GLY A 313 -26.96 -1.96 10.71
C GLY A 313 -27.44 -1.53 12.09
N ALA A 314 -26.60 -1.75 13.10
CA ALA A 314 -26.91 -1.47 14.52
C ALA A 314 -27.25 0.01 14.84
N SER A 315 -26.99 0.93 13.92
CA SER A 315 -27.34 2.36 13.96
C SER A 315 -28.55 2.74 13.10
N GLY A 316 -29.19 1.78 12.41
CA GLY A 316 -30.23 2.05 11.41
C GLY A 316 -29.68 2.43 10.02
N GLU A 317 -28.36 2.35 9.81
CA GLU A 317 -27.70 2.62 8.53
C GLU A 317 -27.13 1.33 7.91
N GLU A 318 -27.25 1.20 6.58
CA GLU A 318 -26.69 0.08 5.81
C GLU A 318 -25.17 0.02 5.96
N GLY A 319 -24.65 -1.09 6.48
CA GLY A 319 -23.21 -1.35 6.43
C GLY A 319 -22.81 -1.67 4.99
N LYS A 320 -22.21 -0.72 4.28
CA LYS A 320 -21.95 -0.82 2.82
C LYS A 320 -20.87 -1.86 2.41
N GLY A 321 -20.14 -2.44 3.37
CA GLY A 321 -19.20 -3.56 3.15
C GLY A 321 -17.95 -3.25 2.33
N LEU A 322 -17.60 -1.96 2.17
CA LEU A 322 -16.49 -1.52 1.30
C LEU A 322 -15.27 -0.99 2.05
N GLY A 323 -15.43 -0.47 3.27
CA GLY A 323 -14.32 0.11 4.03
C GLY A 323 -13.20 -0.91 4.32
N LEU A 324 -13.55 -2.14 4.70
CA LEU A 324 -12.57 -3.18 4.97
C LEU A 324 -11.86 -3.68 3.70
N TYR A 325 -12.57 -3.76 2.57
CA TYR A 325 -11.97 -4.06 1.27
C TYR A 325 -11.01 -2.95 0.81
N PHE A 326 -11.37 -1.68 1.03
CA PHE A 326 -10.52 -0.54 0.73
C PHE A 326 -9.23 -0.56 1.55
N ILE A 327 -9.33 -0.77 2.87
CA ILE A 327 -8.16 -0.93 3.74
C ILE A 327 -7.27 -2.06 3.24
N TYR A 328 -7.86 -3.23 2.94
CA TYR A 328 -7.12 -4.39 2.44
C TYR A 328 -6.36 -4.10 1.14
N THR A 329 -7.03 -3.55 0.13
CA THR A 329 -6.41 -3.27 -1.18
C THR A 329 -5.36 -2.16 -1.08
N SER A 330 -5.61 -1.12 -0.28
CA SER A 330 -4.70 0.00 -0.10
C SER A 330 -3.39 -0.40 0.60
N ILE A 331 -3.50 -1.17 1.68
CA ILE A 331 -2.34 -1.67 2.43
C ILE A 331 -1.53 -2.66 1.60
N ARG A 332 -2.20 -3.53 0.81
CA ARG A 332 -1.53 -4.44 -0.12
C ARG A 332 -0.79 -3.69 -1.23
N ALA A 333 -1.36 -2.60 -1.76
CA ALA A 333 -0.74 -1.81 -2.83
C ALA A 333 0.62 -1.22 -2.43
N ILE A 334 0.81 -0.92 -1.15
CA ILE A 334 2.09 -0.44 -0.60
C ILE A 334 2.97 -1.57 -0.04
N GLY A 335 2.69 -2.84 -0.34
CA GLY A 335 3.51 -3.98 0.10
C GLY A 335 3.27 -4.41 1.56
N GLY A 336 2.19 -3.94 2.17
CA GLY A 336 1.75 -4.30 3.50
C GLY A 336 0.80 -5.51 3.54
N ASP A 337 0.21 -5.74 4.71
CA ASP A 337 -0.85 -6.75 4.92
C ASP A 337 -1.85 -6.33 6.00
N VAL A 338 -3.04 -6.96 6.02
CA VAL A 338 -4.10 -6.69 7.00
C VAL A 338 -4.59 -7.99 7.60
N PHE A 339 -4.63 -8.06 8.92
CA PHE A 339 -5.14 -9.20 9.66
C PHE A 339 -6.26 -8.78 10.61
N VAL A 340 -7.20 -9.68 10.87
CA VAL A 340 -8.26 -9.46 11.84
C VAL A 340 -8.37 -10.65 12.76
N GLU A 341 -8.36 -10.38 14.04
CA GLU A 341 -8.64 -11.35 15.08
C GLU A 341 -9.89 -10.91 15.82
N SER A 342 -10.88 -11.79 15.92
CA SER A 342 -12.03 -11.56 16.79
C SER A 342 -12.48 -12.86 17.39
N ILE A 343 -12.66 -12.84 18.70
CA ILE A 343 -13.26 -13.92 19.47
C ILE A 343 -14.57 -13.30 19.99
N GLY A 344 -15.70 -13.75 19.45
CA GLY A 344 -17.01 -13.09 19.62
C GLY A 344 -17.29 -12.58 21.05
N LYS A 345 -18.04 -11.47 21.16
CA LYS A 345 -18.34 -10.73 22.40
C LYS A 345 -17.13 -10.15 23.16
N GLN A 346 -15.90 -10.32 22.71
CA GLN A 346 -14.69 -9.77 23.36
C GLN A 346 -14.01 -8.65 22.54
N GLY A 347 -14.68 -8.13 21.52
CA GLY A 347 -14.17 -7.08 20.64
C GLY A 347 -13.45 -7.59 19.40
N THR A 348 -12.86 -6.67 18.64
CA THR A 348 -12.10 -6.96 17.42
C THR A 348 -10.71 -6.37 17.51
N VAL A 349 -9.72 -7.07 16.95
CA VAL A 349 -8.36 -6.58 16.77
C VAL A 349 -8.07 -6.53 15.27
N PHE A 350 -7.91 -5.33 14.73
CA PHE A 350 -7.41 -5.09 13.39
C PHE A 350 -5.90 -4.86 13.45
N VAL A 351 -5.13 -5.61 12.67
CA VAL A 351 -3.68 -5.48 12.58
C VAL A 351 -3.31 -5.02 11.19
N LEU A 352 -2.78 -3.80 11.08
CA LEU A 352 -2.22 -3.26 9.85
C LEU A 352 -0.71 -3.47 9.85
N LYS A 353 -0.18 -4.09 8.80
CA LYS A 353 1.25 -4.28 8.59
C LYS A 353 1.71 -3.36 7.47
N PHE A 354 2.62 -2.45 7.79
CA PHE A 354 3.24 -1.51 6.84
C PHE A 354 4.72 -1.85 6.66
N PRO A 355 5.30 -1.66 5.46
CA PRO A 355 6.75 -1.59 5.33
C PRO A 355 7.30 -0.43 6.16
N ARG A 356 8.35 -0.71 6.94
CA ARG A 356 9.01 0.29 7.76
C ARG A 356 10.00 1.09 6.92
N LYS A 357 9.93 2.41 6.99
CA LYS A 357 11.03 3.26 6.53
C LYS A 357 11.95 3.55 7.71
N ILE A 358 13.19 3.07 7.64
CA ILE A 358 14.22 3.44 8.61
C ILE A 358 14.78 4.78 8.15
N ILE A 359 14.46 5.87 8.85
CA ILE A 359 15.16 7.14 8.66
C ILE A 359 16.53 7.00 9.34
N PRO A 360 17.66 7.14 8.61
CA PRO A 360 18.98 7.19 9.23
C PRO A 360 19.01 8.38 10.20
N THR A 361 19.27 8.12 11.47
CA THR A 361 19.53 9.19 12.44
C THR A 361 20.88 9.82 12.05
N LEU A 362 20.86 11.11 11.73
CA LEU A 362 22.03 11.92 11.34
C LEU A 362 23.08 11.99 12.45
#